data_AF-A0AAT9IUE7-F1
#
_entry.id   AF-A0AAT9IUE7-F1
#
_cell.length_a   1.000
_cell.length_b   1.000
_cell.length_c   1.000
_cell.angle_alpha   90.00
_cell.angle_beta   90.00
_cell.angle_gamma   90.00
#
_symmetry.space_group_name_H-M   'P 1'
#
loop_
_entity.id
_entity.type
_entity.pdbx_description
1 polymer ?
#
loop_
_entity_poly.entity_id
_entity_poly.type
_entity_poly.pdbx_seq_one_letter_code
_entity_poly.pdbx_strand_id
1 'polypeptide(L)'
;MRAYLWAGAAVVVGLLPVSAMAQSAQPILVDEAHFGTVHEVLGAELQIAVPRTNCPAKFQPLKEGPCFDKVTLKPAAQGETRVLTPITAQTGKDWISGAYGRDYRLYDLFPTAEGFQARELEFESSDVIVPRDCYALAGEDVGYAIEHRKGGDVAVESQTVACGGGPRQAHGPYTPEGPPLTPGPNGGWHRTERLRVQGTMRYLAVPGQCEEQYSIRVTWCAQPAVSYLINNPDVKELDLVAARQPVKAGDVLTEKEIDQWVLKRKSKKNSFKADSRWINKSLLVGVEGCVPMESIGWWVTGQNDGLYINERALNRCGAPLAPIPTEIWEAYGDDYFIVDCGRDWRKGRPGPHDDKDGRKDDDDTQAAECFDSAGAYLRRTGRSSATVVVLNERARVDDRLYAGSYISYDVAEVRVNPDKTLSARRLDYYDPSGIYMSRCLTLDSGPSESKGFVIVRSMGISWARAYHWMSCPVY
;
A
#
# COMPACT_ATOMS: atom_id res chain seq x y z
N MET A 1 7.49 -25.09 -93.59
CA MET A 1 7.84 -26.51 -93.33
C MET A 1 8.96 -26.55 -92.31
N ARG A 2 8.76 -27.19 -91.14
CA ARG A 2 9.77 -27.48 -90.07
C ARG A 2 10.47 -26.22 -89.47
N ALA A 3 10.91 -26.14 -88.22
CA ALA A 3 10.99 -27.03 -87.07
C ALA A 3 11.21 -26.16 -85.78
N TYR A 4 10.69 -26.64 -84.65
CA TYR A 4 11.19 -26.62 -83.27
C TYR A 4 12.07 -25.47 -82.74
N LEU A 5 11.73 -24.91 -81.55
CA LEU A 5 12.32 -25.31 -80.26
C LEU A 5 11.78 -24.49 -79.07
N TRP A 6 11.74 -25.15 -77.92
CA TRP A 6 11.18 -24.76 -76.62
C TRP A 6 12.11 -23.84 -75.80
N ALA A 7 11.51 -22.95 -75.01
CA ALA A 7 11.96 -22.50 -73.67
C ALA A 7 10.75 -21.76 -73.03
N GLY A 8 10.20 -22.11 -71.88
CA GLY A 8 10.88 -22.35 -70.61
C GLY A 8 10.81 -21.09 -69.74
N ALA A 9 9.60 -20.67 -69.33
CA ALA A 9 9.42 -19.59 -68.37
C ALA A 9 9.23 -20.21 -66.96
N ALA A 10 10.33 -20.29 -66.22
CA ALA A 10 10.32 -20.61 -64.80
C ALA A 10 9.71 -19.42 -64.03
N VAL A 11 8.60 -19.67 -63.35
CA VAL A 11 8.05 -18.75 -62.35
C VAL A 11 8.99 -18.78 -61.15
N VAL A 12 9.75 -17.70 -60.96
CA VAL A 12 10.47 -17.44 -59.71
C VAL A 12 9.43 -17.07 -58.67
N VAL A 13 8.95 -18.06 -57.91
CA VAL A 13 8.23 -17.81 -56.67
C VAL A 13 9.27 -17.31 -55.67
N GLY A 14 9.26 -16.01 -55.42
CA GLY A 14 10.03 -15.40 -54.34
C GLY A 14 9.64 -16.04 -53.01
N LEU A 15 10.51 -16.89 -52.48
CA LEU A 15 10.51 -17.27 -51.08
C LEU A 15 10.95 -16.06 -50.27
N LEU A 16 10.00 -15.27 -49.80
CA LEU A 16 10.23 -14.40 -48.65
C LEU A 16 10.56 -15.31 -47.46
N PRO A 17 11.60 -15.01 -46.65
CA PRO A 17 11.84 -15.74 -45.43
C PRO A 17 10.64 -15.50 -44.51
N VAL A 18 9.88 -16.55 -44.27
CA VAL A 18 8.95 -16.62 -43.16
C VAL A 18 9.81 -16.48 -41.92
N SER A 19 9.84 -15.29 -41.34
CA SER A 19 10.37 -15.06 -40.00
C SER A 19 9.67 -16.07 -39.10
N ALA A 20 10.40 -17.10 -38.68
CA ALA A 20 9.94 -18.01 -37.65
C ALA A 20 9.64 -17.15 -36.43
N MET A 21 8.35 -16.98 -36.12
CA MET A 21 7.94 -16.47 -34.82
C MET A 21 8.54 -17.44 -33.82
N ALA A 22 9.57 -16.98 -33.09
CA ALA A 22 10.05 -17.70 -31.92
C ALA A 22 8.81 -17.94 -31.06
N GLN A 23 8.44 -19.21 -30.86
CA GLN A 23 7.36 -19.56 -29.95
C GLN A 23 7.77 -18.98 -28.59
N SER A 24 7.13 -17.88 -28.20
CA SER A 24 7.24 -17.35 -26.85
C SER A 24 6.89 -18.49 -25.90
N ALA A 25 7.81 -18.89 -25.02
CA ALA A 25 7.48 -19.88 -24.02
C ALA A 25 6.26 -19.39 -23.25
N GLN A 26 5.26 -20.27 -23.12
CA GLN A 26 4.10 -19.98 -22.30
C GLN A 26 4.57 -19.82 -20.85
N PRO A 27 4.10 -18.81 -20.11
CA PRO A 27 4.38 -18.67 -18.69
C PRO A 27 4.02 -19.95 -17.92
N ILE A 28 4.78 -20.25 -16.86
CA ILE A 28 4.52 -21.42 -16.00
C ILE A 28 3.93 -20.95 -14.68
N LEU A 29 2.85 -21.59 -14.23
CA LEU A 29 2.29 -21.32 -12.91
C LEU A 29 3.25 -21.83 -11.83
N VAL A 30 3.69 -20.92 -10.96
CA VAL A 30 4.60 -21.19 -9.83
C VAL A 30 3.82 -21.34 -8.54
N ASP A 31 2.82 -20.48 -8.33
CA ASP A 31 1.98 -20.49 -7.13
C ASP A 31 0.53 -20.15 -7.48
N GLU A 32 -0.41 -20.92 -6.93
CA GLU A 32 -1.84 -20.75 -7.16
C GLU A 32 -2.41 -19.62 -6.30
N ALA A 33 -3.47 -18.96 -6.79
CA ALA A 33 -4.19 -17.99 -5.99
C ALA A 33 -4.83 -18.65 -4.76
N HIS A 34 -4.54 -18.08 -3.59
CA HIS A 34 -5.10 -18.52 -2.32
C HIS A 34 -6.43 -17.81 -2.05
N PHE A 35 -7.53 -18.56 -2.14
CA PHE A 35 -8.88 -18.07 -1.87
C PHE A 35 -9.29 -18.36 -0.42
N GLY A 36 -9.81 -17.34 0.24
CA GLY A 36 -10.39 -17.45 1.58
C GLY A 36 -11.83 -17.97 1.56
N THR A 37 -12.30 -18.38 2.72
CA THR A 37 -13.71 -18.69 2.98
C THR A 37 -14.42 -17.45 3.51
N VAL A 38 -15.65 -17.20 3.05
CA VAL A 38 -16.46 -16.08 3.52
C VAL A 38 -17.15 -16.47 4.82
N HIS A 39 -17.11 -15.59 5.82
CA HIS A 39 -17.75 -15.78 7.12
C HIS A 39 -18.50 -14.52 7.55
N GLU A 40 -19.43 -14.68 8.48
CA GLU A 40 -20.06 -13.58 9.19
C GLU A 40 -19.39 -13.42 10.56
N VAL A 41 -19.16 -12.19 11.00
CA VAL A 41 -18.66 -11.89 12.35
C VAL A 41 -19.70 -11.03 13.05
N LEU A 42 -20.12 -11.46 14.25
CA LEU A 42 -21.11 -10.74 15.03
C LEU A 42 -20.46 -9.79 16.04
N GLY A 43 -21.11 -8.66 16.26
CA GLY A 43 -20.76 -7.67 17.27
C GLY A 43 -21.76 -7.63 18.41
N ALA A 44 -22.09 -6.43 18.88
CA ALA A 44 -23.03 -6.24 19.98
C ALA A 44 -24.50 -6.37 19.55
N GLU A 45 -25.35 -6.70 20.53
CA GLU A 45 -26.79 -6.50 20.43
C GLU A 45 -27.16 -5.08 20.88
N LEU A 46 -27.75 -4.32 19.96
CA LEU A 46 -28.22 -2.95 20.19
C LEU A 46 -29.74 -2.93 20.30
N GLN A 47 -30.25 -2.12 21.22
CA GLN A 47 -31.68 -1.83 21.24
C GLN A 47 -32.03 -0.84 20.14
N ILE A 48 -33.25 -0.92 19.61
CA ILE A 48 -33.71 -0.07 18.51
C ILE A 48 -34.65 1.01 19.08
N ALA A 49 -34.37 2.27 18.76
CA ALA A 49 -35.27 3.40 19.03
C ALA A 49 -35.70 4.05 17.71
N VAL A 50 -36.97 4.45 17.59
CA VAL A 50 -37.53 5.00 16.35
C VAL A 50 -38.15 6.38 16.58
N PRO A 51 -38.08 7.30 15.60
CA PRO A 51 -38.76 8.58 15.68
C PRO A 51 -40.28 8.40 15.63
N ARG A 52 -41.02 9.08 16.51
CA ARG A 52 -42.50 9.02 16.60
C ARG A 52 -43.09 10.36 17.01
N THR A 53 -44.27 10.69 16.48
CA THR A 53 -44.96 11.98 16.63
C THR A 53 -45.56 12.25 18.02
N ASN A 54 -45.71 11.23 18.87
CA ASN A 54 -46.29 11.34 20.22
C ASN A 54 -45.37 10.75 21.30
N CYS A 55 -44.05 10.95 21.18
CA CYS A 55 -43.14 10.48 22.23
C CYS A 55 -43.32 11.31 23.51
N PRO A 56 -43.47 10.68 24.70
CA PRO A 56 -43.46 11.43 25.94
C PRO A 56 -42.15 12.19 26.10
N ALA A 57 -42.20 13.47 26.50
CA ALA A 57 -41.02 14.34 26.56
C ALA A 57 -39.85 13.74 27.37
N LYS A 58 -40.14 13.01 28.45
CA LYS A 58 -39.13 12.30 29.26
C LYS A 58 -38.35 11.20 28.52
N PHE A 59 -38.86 10.73 27.39
CA PHE A 59 -38.23 9.71 26.54
C PHE A 59 -37.70 10.28 25.22
N GLN A 60 -37.76 11.61 25.04
CA GLN A 60 -37.26 12.32 23.87
C GLN A 60 -36.39 13.51 24.32
N PRO A 61 -35.20 13.26 24.92
CA PRO A 61 -34.34 14.30 25.46
C PRO A 61 -33.73 15.20 24.37
N LEU A 62 -33.71 14.74 23.12
CA LEU A 62 -33.25 15.50 21.96
C LEU A 62 -34.46 16.01 21.19
N LYS A 63 -34.50 17.32 20.94
CA LYS A 63 -35.54 17.93 20.11
C LYS A 63 -35.53 17.29 18.72
N GLU A 64 -36.69 16.79 18.27
CA GLU A 64 -36.85 16.07 17.00
C GLU A 64 -36.06 14.75 16.88
N GLY A 65 -35.53 14.23 18.01
CA GLY A 65 -34.80 12.96 18.08
C GLY A 65 -35.70 11.72 18.17
N PRO A 66 -35.12 10.51 18.26
CA PRO A 66 -35.88 9.28 18.42
C PRO A 66 -36.59 9.17 19.77
N CYS A 67 -37.58 8.29 19.84
CA CYS A 67 -38.29 7.97 21.07
C CYS A 67 -37.66 6.75 21.76
N PHE A 68 -37.13 6.94 22.96
CA PHE A 68 -36.43 5.91 23.74
C PHE A 68 -37.30 5.21 24.78
N ASP A 69 -38.63 5.32 24.70
CA ASP A 69 -39.57 4.78 25.69
C ASP A 69 -39.57 3.24 25.80
N LYS A 70 -39.10 2.55 24.76
CA LYS A 70 -38.93 1.10 24.72
C LYS A 70 -37.51 0.65 25.05
N VAL A 71 -36.58 1.59 25.27
CA VAL A 71 -35.19 1.25 25.58
C VAL A 71 -35.05 0.95 27.06
N THR A 72 -34.51 -0.22 27.36
CA THR A 72 -34.11 -0.63 28.71
C THR A 72 -32.67 -0.19 28.97
N LEU A 73 -32.47 0.75 29.87
CA LEU A 73 -31.13 1.24 30.21
C LEU A 73 -30.35 0.21 31.03
N LYS A 74 -29.06 0.08 30.71
CA LYS A 74 -28.09 -0.62 31.57
C LYS A 74 -27.97 0.10 32.92
N PRO A 75 -27.67 -0.61 34.02
CA PRO A 75 -27.31 0.02 35.29
C PRO A 75 -26.16 1.00 35.12
N ALA A 76 -26.16 2.13 35.83
CA ALA A 76 -25.13 3.17 35.71
C ALA A 76 -23.70 2.66 35.91
N ALA A 77 -23.51 1.64 36.74
CA ALA A 77 -22.21 0.99 36.98
C ALA A 77 -21.65 0.24 35.75
N GLN A 78 -22.49 -0.03 34.73
CA GLN A 78 -22.11 -0.72 33.50
C GLN A 78 -21.92 0.23 32.31
N GLY A 79 -21.96 1.55 32.55
CA GLY A 79 -21.75 2.57 31.53
C GLY A 79 -22.98 2.87 30.67
N GLU A 80 -22.76 3.42 29.49
CA GLU A 80 -23.79 3.83 28.55
C GLU A 80 -24.52 2.66 27.88
N THR A 81 -25.78 2.91 27.51
CA THR A 81 -26.55 2.02 26.65
C THR A 81 -26.50 2.53 25.22
N ARG A 82 -25.84 1.79 24.33
CA ARG A 82 -25.82 2.10 22.90
C ARG A 82 -27.12 1.68 22.24
N VAL A 83 -27.67 2.58 21.43
CA VAL A 83 -28.98 2.42 20.78
C VAL A 83 -28.85 2.73 19.29
N LEU A 84 -29.36 1.82 18.47
CA LEU A 84 -29.49 2.01 17.03
C LEU A 84 -30.79 2.75 16.73
N THR A 85 -30.73 3.78 15.89
CA THR A 85 -31.90 4.54 15.47
C THR A 85 -31.95 4.64 13.96
N PRO A 86 -32.87 3.93 13.28
CA PRO A 86 -33.15 4.21 11.89
C PRO A 86 -33.82 5.58 11.75
N ILE A 87 -33.42 6.34 10.72
CA ILE A 87 -33.93 7.72 10.51
C ILE A 87 -35.39 7.70 10.05
N THR A 88 -35.79 6.66 9.31
CA THR A 88 -37.18 6.40 8.97
C THR A 88 -37.66 5.14 9.68
N ALA A 89 -38.94 5.12 10.07
CA ALA A 89 -39.53 3.93 10.68
C ALA A 89 -39.49 2.76 9.68
N GLN A 90 -38.71 1.72 10.00
CA GLN A 90 -38.57 0.54 9.15
C GLN A 90 -39.51 -0.53 9.69
N THR A 91 -40.65 -0.72 9.04
CA THR A 91 -41.62 -1.76 9.42
C THR A 91 -41.41 -2.99 8.54
N GLY A 92 -41.30 -4.17 9.16
CA GLY A 92 -41.19 -5.46 8.45
C GLY A 92 -39.89 -5.69 7.70
N LYS A 93 -38.78 -5.07 8.12
CA LYS A 93 -37.45 -5.37 7.58
C LYS A 93 -36.64 -6.15 8.60
N ASP A 94 -35.88 -7.13 8.12
CA ASP A 94 -34.99 -7.95 8.94
C ASP A 94 -33.57 -7.38 9.03
N TRP A 95 -33.32 -6.21 8.42
CA TRP A 95 -31.98 -5.61 8.36
C TRP A 95 -32.02 -4.08 8.34
N ILE A 96 -31.05 -3.46 8.99
CA ILE A 96 -30.71 -2.04 8.87
C ILE A 96 -29.28 -1.95 8.33
N SER A 97 -29.13 -1.29 7.18
CA SER A 97 -27.84 -0.98 6.57
C SER A 97 -27.96 0.32 5.78
N GLY A 98 -26.81 0.89 5.40
CA GLY A 98 -26.75 2.11 4.59
C GLY A 98 -25.74 3.11 5.09
N ALA A 99 -25.89 4.36 4.66
CA ALA A 99 -25.00 5.44 5.05
C ALA A 99 -25.35 6.00 6.43
N TYR A 100 -24.38 5.98 7.34
CA TYR A 100 -24.47 6.64 8.64
C TYR A 100 -24.90 8.11 8.50
N GLY A 101 -25.83 8.56 9.35
CA GLY A 101 -26.38 9.93 9.34
C GLY A 101 -27.51 10.18 8.34
N ARG A 102 -27.65 9.32 7.31
CA ARG A 102 -28.76 9.37 6.33
C ARG A 102 -29.80 8.28 6.57
N ASP A 103 -29.36 7.03 6.75
CA ASP A 103 -30.26 5.88 6.87
C ASP A 103 -30.47 5.48 8.34
N TYR A 104 -29.43 5.63 9.17
CA TYR A 104 -29.48 5.36 10.60
C TYR A 104 -28.46 6.22 11.37
N ARG A 105 -28.59 6.26 12.70
CA ARG A 105 -27.68 6.92 13.65
C ARG A 105 -27.52 6.07 14.91
N LEU A 106 -26.45 6.32 15.65
CA LEU A 106 -26.18 5.69 16.95
C LEU A 106 -26.25 6.74 18.06
N TYR A 107 -26.81 6.33 19.20
CA TYR A 107 -26.91 7.15 20.40
C TYR A 107 -26.37 6.39 21.62
N ASP A 108 -25.67 7.10 22.49
CA ASP A 108 -25.34 6.63 23.83
C ASP A 108 -26.33 7.24 24.83
N LEU A 109 -26.99 6.37 25.61
CA LEU A 109 -27.87 6.77 26.70
C LEU A 109 -27.17 6.59 28.05
N PHE A 110 -27.09 7.68 28.83
CA PHE A 110 -26.49 7.72 30.15
C PHE A 110 -27.59 7.81 31.21
N PRO A 111 -27.72 6.84 32.13
CA PRO A 111 -28.68 6.95 33.22
C PRO A 111 -28.33 8.12 34.15
N THR A 112 -29.33 8.91 34.53
CA THR A 112 -29.19 10.08 35.43
C THR A 112 -30.23 10.00 36.55
N ALA A 113 -30.08 10.83 37.59
CA ALA A 113 -31.05 10.89 38.69
C ALA A 113 -32.47 11.30 38.24
N GLU A 114 -32.58 12.01 37.11
CA GLU A 114 -33.83 12.53 36.55
C GLU A 114 -34.41 11.63 35.44
N GLY A 115 -33.72 10.53 35.12
CA GLY A 115 -34.05 9.62 34.02
C GLY A 115 -32.80 9.22 33.25
N PHE A 116 -32.56 9.88 32.11
CA PHE A 116 -31.36 9.66 31.32
C PHE A 116 -31.02 10.87 30.44
N GLN A 117 -29.76 10.95 30.02
CA GLN A 117 -29.27 11.85 28.99
C GLN A 117 -28.94 11.05 27.72
N ALA A 118 -29.21 11.60 26.55
CA ALA A 118 -28.82 11.02 25.27
C ALA A 118 -27.71 11.85 24.61
N ARG A 119 -26.76 11.16 23.96
CA ARG A 119 -25.72 11.75 23.12
C ARG A 119 -25.71 11.05 21.77
N GLU A 120 -25.89 11.81 20.69
CA GLU A 120 -25.65 11.30 19.33
C GLU A 120 -24.16 11.05 19.13
N LEU A 121 -23.81 9.91 18.54
CA LEU A 121 -22.43 9.65 18.12
C LEU A 121 -22.11 10.43 16.84
N GLU A 122 -20.92 11.03 16.78
CA GLU A 122 -20.48 11.76 15.57
C GLU A 122 -20.23 10.81 14.40
N PHE A 123 -19.81 9.58 14.68
CA PHE A 123 -19.46 8.57 13.68
C PHE A 123 -20.08 7.22 13.99
N GLU A 124 -20.13 6.39 12.95
CA GLU A 124 -20.42 4.97 13.07
C GLU A 124 -19.38 4.26 13.94
N SER A 125 -19.85 3.47 14.90
CA SER A 125 -19.01 2.60 15.73
C SER A 125 -19.70 1.25 15.90
N SER A 126 -18.92 0.17 15.91
CA SER A 126 -19.41 -1.17 16.19
C SER A 126 -18.46 -1.91 17.14
N ASP A 127 -19.02 -2.87 17.87
CA ASP A 127 -18.32 -3.84 18.70
C ASP A 127 -17.93 -5.11 17.91
N VAL A 128 -18.12 -5.14 16.59
CA VAL A 128 -17.58 -6.19 15.72
C VAL A 128 -16.06 -6.17 15.80
N ILE A 129 -15.49 -7.31 16.21
CA ILE A 129 -14.05 -7.56 16.24
C ILE A 129 -13.78 -8.73 15.30
N VAL A 130 -13.13 -8.45 14.18
CA VAL A 130 -12.83 -9.46 13.15
C VAL A 130 -11.60 -10.30 13.58
N PRO A 131 -11.61 -11.64 13.46
CA PRO A 131 -10.43 -12.46 13.74
C PRO A 131 -9.19 -12.04 12.92
N ARG A 132 -7.99 -12.21 13.48
CA ARG A 132 -6.74 -11.71 12.88
C ARG A 132 -6.40 -12.34 11.51
N ASP A 133 -6.87 -13.54 11.24
CA ASP A 133 -6.73 -14.27 9.97
C ASP A 133 -7.84 -13.94 8.95
N CYS A 134 -8.73 -13.01 9.29
CA CYS A 134 -9.83 -12.56 8.46
C CYS A 134 -9.69 -11.09 8.05
N TYR A 135 -10.33 -10.74 6.94
CA TYR A 135 -10.23 -9.45 6.28
C TYR A 135 -11.60 -8.87 5.94
N ALA A 136 -11.72 -7.55 5.98
CA ALA A 136 -12.92 -6.85 5.56
C ALA A 136 -13.11 -6.98 4.03
N LEU A 137 -14.35 -7.18 3.60
CA LEU A 137 -14.67 -7.25 2.17
C LEU A 137 -15.03 -5.87 1.61
N ALA A 138 -14.66 -5.62 0.35
CA ALA A 138 -14.93 -4.35 -0.30
C ALA A 138 -16.45 -4.14 -0.47
N GLY A 139 -16.98 -3.07 0.12
CA GLY A 139 -18.41 -2.74 0.10
C GLY A 139 -19.25 -3.41 1.19
N GLU A 140 -18.65 -4.30 2.00
CA GLU A 140 -19.30 -4.97 3.14
C GLU A 140 -18.88 -4.29 4.44
N ASP A 141 -19.51 -3.15 4.72
CA ASP A 141 -19.41 -2.48 6.03
C ASP A 141 -20.33 -3.17 7.06
N VAL A 142 -20.32 -2.71 8.31
CA VAL A 142 -21.16 -3.30 9.37
C VAL A 142 -22.64 -3.07 9.05
N GLY A 143 -23.40 -4.15 9.06
CA GLY A 143 -24.85 -4.16 9.01
C GLY A 143 -25.45 -4.50 10.37
N TYR A 144 -26.77 -4.35 10.48
CA TYR A 144 -27.51 -4.67 11.70
C TYR A 144 -28.68 -5.59 11.37
N ALA A 145 -28.57 -6.86 11.73
CA ALA A 145 -29.64 -7.85 11.60
C ALA A 145 -30.70 -7.61 12.67
N ILE A 146 -31.98 -7.53 12.30
CA ILE A 146 -33.07 -7.34 13.27
C ILE A 146 -33.56 -8.70 13.76
N GLU A 147 -33.51 -8.91 15.08
CA GLU A 147 -34.14 -10.04 15.72
C GLU A 147 -35.44 -9.63 16.42
N HIS A 148 -36.55 -10.19 15.96
CA HIS A 148 -37.87 -9.98 16.53
C HIS A 148 -38.09 -10.87 17.76
N ARG A 149 -37.94 -10.28 18.96
CA ARG A 149 -38.12 -10.99 20.24
C ARG A 149 -39.42 -10.56 20.93
N LYS A 150 -39.96 -11.43 21.80
CA LYS A 150 -41.19 -11.13 22.58
C LYS A 150 -41.07 -9.87 23.45
N GLY A 151 -39.85 -9.47 23.83
CA GLY A 151 -39.55 -8.28 24.63
C GLY A 151 -39.30 -7.00 23.83
N GLY A 152 -39.31 -7.06 22.50
CA GLY A 152 -38.94 -5.96 21.61
C GLY A 152 -37.89 -6.39 20.58
N ASP A 153 -37.75 -5.58 19.54
CA ASP A 153 -36.77 -5.81 18.47
C ASP A 153 -35.38 -5.39 18.95
N VAL A 154 -34.38 -6.23 18.66
CA VAL A 154 -32.96 -5.90 18.85
C VAL A 154 -32.24 -5.98 17.51
N ALA A 155 -31.16 -5.22 17.39
CA ALA A 155 -30.30 -5.18 16.22
C ALA A 155 -28.95 -5.83 16.57
N VAL A 156 -28.59 -6.92 15.91
CA VAL A 156 -27.29 -7.58 16.06
C VAL A 156 -26.34 -7.02 15.02
N GLU A 157 -25.22 -6.46 15.45
CA GLU A 157 -24.17 -6.03 14.54
C GLU A 157 -23.56 -7.23 13.81
N SER A 158 -23.36 -7.09 12.50
CA SER A 158 -22.81 -8.14 11.65
C SER A 158 -21.89 -7.55 10.59
N GLN A 159 -20.78 -8.24 10.31
CA GLN A 159 -19.89 -7.92 9.20
C GLN A 159 -19.51 -9.19 8.43
N THR A 160 -19.65 -9.14 7.11
CA THR A 160 -19.16 -10.19 6.20
C THR A 160 -17.66 -10.02 5.93
N VAL A 161 -16.88 -11.09 6.13
CA VAL A 161 -15.42 -11.09 6.03
C VAL A 161 -14.92 -12.28 5.21
N ALA A 162 -13.67 -12.24 4.74
CA ALA A 162 -12.98 -13.39 4.16
C ALA A 162 -11.81 -13.82 5.05
N CYS A 163 -11.71 -15.11 5.36
CA CYS A 163 -10.68 -15.69 6.21
C CYS A 163 -9.75 -16.61 5.43
N GLY A 164 -8.45 -16.55 5.73
CA GLY A 164 -7.44 -17.42 5.11
C GLY A 164 -7.03 -17.05 3.68
N GLY A 165 -7.52 -15.93 3.13
CA GLY A 165 -7.17 -15.45 1.80
C GLY A 165 -8.13 -14.38 1.29
N GLY A 166 -7.96 -13.99 0.02
CA GLY A 166 -8.86 -13.06 -0.65
C GLY A 166 -10.17 -13.71 -1.08
N PRO A 167 -11.23 -12.93 -1.36
CA PRO A 167 -12.48 -13.48 -1.86
C PRO A 167 -12.34 -14.03 -3.28
N ARG A 168 -13.17 -15.02 -3.63
CA ARG A 168 -13.25 -15.57 -4.99
C ARG A 168 -13.77 -14.58 -6.03
N GLN A 169 -14.48 -13.54 -5.60
CA GLN A 169 -15.04 -12.51 -6.46
C GLN A 169 -14.61 -11.15 -5.92
N ALA A 170 -14.31 -10.19 -6.80
CA ALA A 170 -13.84 -8.87 -6.40
C ALA A 170 -14.87 -8.07 -5.59
N HIS A 171 -16.15 -8.31 -5.87
CA HIS A 171 -17.28 -7.56 -5.34
C HIS A 171 -18.42 -8.51 -4.96
N GLY A 172 -19.22 -8.09 -4.00
CA GLY A 172 -20.38 -8.85 -3.52
C GLY A 172 -21.53 -8.92 -4.54
N PRO A 173 -22.65 -9.58 -4.17
CA PRO A 173 -22.97 -10.04 -2.82
C PRO A 173 -22.21 -11.31 -2.41
N TYR A 174 -21.72 -11.32 -1.17
CA TYR A 174 -21.05 -12.49 -0.59
C TYR A 174 -22.03 -13.31 0.25
N THR A 175 -21.89 -14.63 0.22
CA THR A 175 -22.69 -15.55 1.05
C THR A 175 -21.77 -16.15 2.11
N PRO A 176 -21.98 -15.86 3.40
CA PRO A 176 -21.23 -16.49 4.48
C PRO A 176 -21.37 -18.01 4.47
N GLU A 177 -20.27 -18.70 4.76
CA GLU A 177 -20.19 -20.15 4.87
C GLU A 177 -20.09 -20.56 6.35
N GLY A 178 -20.98 -21.45 6.79
CA GLY A 178 -20.94 -21.95 8.16
C GLY A 178 -21.51 -20.97 9.21
N PRO A 179 -21.31 -21.25 10.51
CA PRO A 179 -21.81 -20.40 11.58
C PRO A 179 -20.99 -19.10 11.72
N PRO A 180 -21.55 -18.04 12.30
CA PRO A 180 -20.82 -16.80 12.54
C PRO A 180 -19.61 -17.02 13.46
N LEU A 181 -18.54 -16.27 13.19
CA LEU A 181 -17.29 -16.33 13.93
C LEU A 181 -17.27 -15.35 15.10
N THR A 182 -16.52 -15.75 16.12
CA THR A 182 -16.12 -14.91 17.25
C THR A 182 -14.59 -14.81 17.29
N PRO A 183 -14.01 -13.70 17.79
CA PRO A 183 -12.56 -13.61 17.99
C PRO A 183 -12.01 -14.82 18.75
N GLY A 184 -11.01 -15.48 18.17
CA GLY A 184 -10.32 -16.60 18.81
C GLY A 184 -9.35 -16.16 19.92
N PRO A 185 -8.64 -17.11 20.54
CA PRO A 185 -7.69 -16.83 21.64
C PRO A 185 -6.50 -15.95 21.22
N ASN A 186 -6.19 -15.87 19.92
CA ASN A 186 -5.15 -15.00 19.37
C ASN A 186 -5.61 -13.54 19.22
N GLY A 187 -6.83 -13.23 19.68
CA GLY A 187 -7.46 -11.93 19.53
C GLY A 187 -7.99 -11.68 18.13
N GLY A 188 -8.50 -10.47 17.92
CA GLY A 188 -8.93 -9.98 16.62
C GLY A 188 -8.22 -8.67 16.26
N TRP A 189 -8.58 -8.13 15.10
CA TRP A 189 -8.30 -6.76 14.73
C TRP A 189 -8.92 -5.78 15.73
N HIS A 190 -8.60 -4.50 15.59
CA HIS A 190 -9.30 -3.46 16.32
C HIS A 190 -10.81 -3.54 16.00
N ARG A 191 -11.67 -3.07 16.91
CA ARG A 191 -13.12 -3.00 16.65
C ARG A 191 -13.40 -2.16 15.40
N THR A 192 -14.39 -2.58 14.62
CA THR A 192 -14.78 -1.90 13.38
C THR A 192 -15.51 -0.59 13.71
N GLU A 193 -14.85 0.54 13.50
CA GLU A 193 -15.43 1.86 13.80
C GLU A 193 -14.79 2.96 12.95
N ARG A 194 -15.44 4.12 12.94
CA ARG A 194 -14.85 5.36 12.45
C ARG A 194 -14.61 6.28 13.63
N LEU A 195 -13.39 6.82 13.73
CA LEU A 195 -13.06 7.75 14.79
C LEU A 195 -12.16 8.87 14.26
N ARG A 196 -12.37 10.07 14.77
CA ARG A 196 -11.51 11.21 14.47
C ARG A 196 -10.34 11.22 15.45
N VAL A 197 -9.19 10.78 14.97
CA VAL A 197 -7.95 10.84 15.75
C VAL A 197 -7.53 12.29 15.84
N GLN A 198 -7.13 12.71 17.04
CA GLN A 198 -6.68 14.06 17.33
C GLN A 198 -5.22 14.03 17.80
N GLY A 199 -4.39 14.83 17.16
CA GLY A 199 -3.02 15.09 17.57
C GLY A 199 -2.95 16.02 18.77
N THR A 200 -1.75 16.15 19.33
CA THR A 200 -1.48 17.09 20.42
C THR A 200 -1.79 18.53 20.00
N MET A 201 -2.35 19.31 20.92
CA MET A 201 -2.56 20.73 20.70
C MET A 201 -1.23 21.47 20.57
N ARG A 202 -1.14 22.36 19.57
CA ARG A 202 0.06 23.14 19.24
C ARG A 202 -0.26 24.62 19.30
N TYR A 203 0.78 25.42 19.53
CA TYR A 203 0.66 26.86 19.45
C TYR A 203 0.42 27.30 18.01
N LEU A 204 -0.45 28.30 17.85
CA LEU A 204 -0.78 28.90 16.56
C LEU A 204 -0.31 30.36 16.51
N ALA A 205 0.33 30.72 15.41
CA ALA A 205 0.60 32.10 15.04
C ALA A 205 -0.37 32.55 13.94
N VAL A 206 -0.93 33.75 14.06
CA VAL A 206 -1.90 34.29 13.11
C VAL A 206 -1.44 35.65 12.58
N PRO A 207 -1.68 35.98 11.30
CA PRO A 207 -1.33 37.29 10.78
C PRO A 207 -2.25 38.36 11.41
N GLY A 208 -1.68 39.47 11.87
CA GLY A 208 -2.45 40.56 12.47
C GLY A 208 -1.64 41.47 13.39
N GLN A 209 -2.32 42.47 13.96
CA GLN A 209 -1.72 43.36 14.96
C GLN A 209 -1.74 42.69 16.34
N CYS A 210 -0.60 42.71 17.02
CA CYS A 210 -0.44 42.28 18.40
C CYS A 210 0.63 43.14 19.07
N GLU A 211 0.74 43.07 20.40
CA GLU A 211 1.81 43.75 21.12
C GLU A 211 3.18 43.33 20.56
N GLU A 212 4.11 44.28 20.46
CA GLU A 212 5.41 44.08 19.82
C GLU A 212 6.16 42.86 20.39
N GLN A 213 6.01 42.60 21.68
CA GLN A 213 6.61 41.45 22.36
C GLN A 213 6.12 40.09 21.87
N TYR A 214 4.89 40.00 21.34
CA TYR A 214 4.29 38.77 20.80
C TYR A 214 4.41 38.66 19.27
N SER A 215 4.91 39.72 18.62
CA SER A 215 5.09 39.75 17.17
C SER A 215 6.33 38.97 16.75
N ILE A 216 6.14 38.08 15.78
CA ILE A 216 7.20 37.34 15.12
C ILE A 216 7.11 37.58 13.61
N ARG A 217 8.28 37.58 12.94
CA ARG A 217 8.37 37.85 11.49
C ARG A 217 7.59 39.12 11.07
N VAL A 218 7.62 40.15 11.93
CA VAL A 218 7.00 41.48 11.75
C VAL A 218 5.46 41.49 11.83
N THR A 219 4.77 40.50 11.25
CA THR A 219 3.31 40.56 11.04
C THR A 219 2.51 39.40 11.63
N TRP A 220 3.14 38.43 12.30
CA TRP A 220 2.44 37.30 12.91
C TRP A 220 2.40 37.44 14.44
N CYS A 221 1.20 37.30 15.00
CA CYS A 221 0.97 37.22 16.44
C CYS A 221 1.12 35.78 16.90
N ALA A 222 2.06 35.52 17.82
CA ALA A 222 2.27 34.21 18.45
C ALA A 222 2.16 34.30 19.98
N GLN A 223 1.19 35.06 20.49
CA GLN A 223 1.04 35.38 21.91
C GLN A 223 1.09 34.14 22.83
N PRO A 224 0.31 33.06 22.62
CA PRO A 224 0.40 31.86 23.46
C PRO A 224 1.81 31.25 23.54
N ALA A 225 2.46 31.12 22.38
CA ALA A 225 3.79 30.51 22.27
C ALA A 225 4.88 31.35 22.97
N VAL A 226 4.84 32.66 22.74
CA VAL A 226 5.79 33.60 23.33
C VAL A 226 5.60 33.68 24.84
N SER A 227 4.36 33.76 25.32
CA SER A 227 4.04 33.74 26.75
C SER A 227 4.56 32.47 27.42
N TYR A 228 4.39 31.31 26.78
CA TYR A 228 4.95 30.05 27.29
C TYR A 228 6.47 30.10 27.43
N LEU A 229 7.19 30.59 26.42
CA LEU A 229 8.66 30.73 26.49
C LEU A 229 9.09 31.79 27.52
N ILE A 230 8.34 32.87 27.72
CA ILE A 230 8.65 33.85 28.78
C ILE A 230 8.55 33.19 30.16
N ASN A 231 7.52 32.37 30.37
CA ASN A 231 7.26 31.70 31.65
C ASN A 231 8.12 30.45 31.88
N ASN A 232 8.70 29.86 30.84
CA ASN A 232 9.56 28.67 30.91
C ASN A 232 10.96 28.99 30.39
N PRO A 233 11.85 29.59 31.21
CA PRO A 233 13.16 30.07 30.76
C PRO A 233 14.08 28.95 30.25
N ASP A 234 13.92 27.73 30.77
CA ASP A 234 14.74 26.56 30.41
C ASP A 234 14.40 26.02 29.01
N VAL A 235 13.23 26.36 28.46
CA VAL A 235 12.83 25.98 27.10
C VAL A 235 13.47 26.95 26.10
N LYS A 236 14.30 26.41 25.20
CA LYS A 236 15.03 27.19 24.18
C LYS A 236 14.26 27.35 22.87
N GLU A 237 13.46 26.36 22.52
CA GLU A 237 12.69 26.32 21.28
C GLU A 237 11.38 25.53 21.43
N LEU A 238 10.40 25.85 20.59
CA LEU A 238 9.13 25.12 20.49
C LEU A 238 8.64 25.02 19.04
N ASP A 239 7.78 24.03 18.78
CA ASP A 239 7.07 23.88 17.52
C ASP A 239 5.90 24.86 17.44
N LEU A 240 5.87 25.64 16.35
CA LEU A 240 4.86 26.66 16.11
C LEU A 240 4.21 26.42 14.74
N VAL A 241 2.89 26.41 14.69
CA VAL A 241 2.15 26.42 13.42
C VAL A 241 1.76 27.86 13.14
N ALA A 242 1.82 28.30 11.89
CA ALA A 242 1.39 29.63 11.47
C ALA A 242 0.29 29.53 10.43
N ALA A 243 -0.84 30.20 10.63
CA ALA A 243 -1.84 30.37 9.60
C ALA A 243 -1.35 31.39 8.57
N ARG A 244 -1.61 31.14 7.29
CA ARG A 244 -1.29 32.08 6.20
C ARG A 244 -2.29 33.21 6.09
N GLN A 245 -3.49 33.04 6.66
CA GLN A 245 -4.57 34.02 6.67
C GLN A 245 -5.09 34.23 8.09
N PRO A 246 -5.81 35.34 8.38
CA PRO A 246 -6.50 35.52 9.65
C PRO A 246 -7.53 34.41 9.87
N VAL A 247 -7.59 33.87 11.09
CA VAL A 247 -8.46 32.74 11.46
C VAL A 247 -9.11 32.98 12.82
N LYS A 248 -10.18 32.25 13.11
CA LYS A 248 -10.91 32.25 14.38
C LYS A 248 -11.07 30.82 14.92
N ALA A 249 -11.45 30.71 16.19
CA ALA A 249 -11.77 29.42 16.79
C ALA A 249 -12.93 28.74 16.02
N GLY A 250 -12.76 27.45 15.74
CA GLY A 250 -13.67 26.64 14.95
C GLY A 250 -13.29 26.51 13.47
N ASP A 251 -12.35 27.31 12.96
CA ASP A 251 -11.87 27.16 11.58
C ASP A 251 -11.07 25.87 11.41
N VAL A 252 -11.13 25.29 10.21
CA VAL A 252 -10.37 24.09 9.82
C VAL A 252 -9.50 24.45 8.62
N LEU A 253 -8.19 24.34 8.78
CA LEU A 253 -7.21 24.68 7.75
C LEU A 253 -6.66 23.43 7.09
N THR A 254 -6.30 23.56 5.82
CA THR A 254 -5.55 22.53 5.08
C THR A 254 -4.05 22.73 5.24
N GLU A 255 -3.26 21.71 4.88
CA GLU A 255 -1.79 21.80 4.90
C GLU A 255 -1.25 22.98 4.05
N LYS A 256 -1.96 23.40 3.00
CA LYS A 256 -1.55 24.52 2.13
C LYS A 256 -1.81 25.90 2.75
N GLU A 257 -2.62 25.97 3.79
CA GLU A 257 -3.04 27.21 4.45
C GLU A 257 -2.23 27.48 5.73
N ILE A 258 -1.32 26.58 6.06
CA ILE A 258 -0.43 26.71 7.21
C ILE A 258 1.05 26.67 6.78
N ASP A 259 1.89 27.23 7.63
CA ASP A 259 3.33 26.99 7.64
C ASP A 259 3.73 26.36 8.98
N GLN A 260 4.77 25.53 8.97
CA GLN A 260 5.34 24.98 10.19
C GLN A 260 6.69 25.63 10.50
N TRP A 261 6.80 26.23 11.68
CA TRP A 261 7.98 26.96 12.15
C TRP A 261 8.52 26.37 13.45
N VAL A 262 9.76 26.74 13.77
CA VAL A 262 10.36 26.57 15.10
C VAL A 262 10.54 27.96 15.71
N LEU A 263 9.87 28.21 16.83
CA LEU A 263 10.02 29.44 17.59
C LEU A 263 11.18 29.28 18.57
N LYS A 264 12.21 30.13 18.46
CA LYS A 264 13.44 30.08 19.24
C LYS A 264 13.63 31.35 20.06
N ARG A 265 14.17 31.20 21.26
CA ARG A 265 14.64 32.33 22.08
C ARG A 265 15.93 32.92 21.50
N LYS A 266 16.03 34.25 21.45
CA LYS A 266 17.27 34.96 21.13
C LYS A 266 18.03 35.33 22.41
N SER A 267 19.31 35.69 22.26
CA SER A 267 20.18 36.14 23.36
C SER A 267 19.70 37.44 24.03
N LYS A 268 18.96 38.30 23.31
CA LYS A 268 18.32 39.48 23.88
C LYS A 268 17.10 39.08 24.71
N LYS A 269 17.00 39.61 25.94
CA LYS A 269 15.88 39.35 26.87
C LYS A 269 14.53 39.50 26.17
N ASN A 270 13.69 38.47 26.25
CA ASN A 270 12.33 38.40 25.67
C ASN A 270 12.25 38.69 24.17
N SER A 271 13.28 38.32 23.40
CA SER A 271 13.26 38.39 21.94
C SER A 271 13.19 36.99 21.32
N PHE A 272 12.35 36.82 20.32
CA PHE A 272 12.07 35.52 19.69
C PHE A 272 12.30 35.54 18.17
N LYS A 273 12.58 34.38 17.58
CA LYS A 273 12.73 34.18 16.13
C LYS A 273 11.92 32.96 15.71
N ALA A 274 11.20 33.04 14.59
CA ALA A 274 10.58 31.88 13.97
C ALA A 274 11.33 31.48 12.69
N ASP A 275 11.92 30.29 12.69
CA ASP A 275 12.59 29.70 11.52
C ASP A 275 11.64 28.72 10.82
N SER A 276 11.64 28.70 9.48
CA SER A 276 10.83 27.74 8.74
C SER A 276 11.39 26.33 8.93
N ARG A 277 10.53 25.33 9.12
CA ARG A 277 10.96 23.93 9.08
C ARG A 277 11.21 23.50 7.64
N TRP A 278 12.22 22.66 7.43
CA TRP A 278 12.52 22.06 6.13
C TRP A 278 11.65 20.82 5.82
N ILE A 279 11.04 20.21 6.85
CA ILE A 279 10.19 19.02 6.74
C ILE A 279 8.92 19.26 7.54
N ASN A 280 7.77 19.03 6.92
CA ASN A 280 6.47 19.05 7.59
C ASN A 280 6.42 17.94 8.64
N LYS A 281 6.16 18.32 9.89
CA LYS A 281 6.10 17.39 11.01
C LYS A 281 4.64 17.26 11.44
N SER A 282 3.99 16.19 11.01
CA SER A 282 2.75 15.79 11.63
C SER A 282 3.02 15.18 13.00
N LEU A 283 2.23 15.59 14.00
CA LEU A 283 2.22 14.98 15.33
C LEU A 283 1.00 14.06 15.51
N LEU A 284 0.27 13.75 14.44
CA LEU A 284 -0.80 12.78 14.49
C LEU A 284 -0.19 11.38 14.65
N VAL A 285 -0.48 10.74 15.77
CA VAL A 285 -0.06 9.36 16.02
C VAL A 285 -1.12 8.44 15.44
N GLY A 286 -0.72 7.54 14.54
CA GLY A 286 -1.60 6.50 14.02
C GLY A 286 -2.09 5.60 15.15
N VAL A 287 -3.36 5.22 15.11
CA VAL A 287 -3.94 4.23 16.03
C VAL A 287 -3.76 2.85 15.41
N GLU A 288 -3.30 1.87 16.20
CA GLU A 288 -3.10 0.51 15.69
C GLU A 288 -4.43 -0.05 15.14
N GLY A 289 -4.38 -0.65 13.95
CA GLY A 289 -5.57 -1.20 13.30
C GLY A 289 -6.50 -0.14 12.70
N CYS A 290 -6.05 1.12 12.62
CA CYS A 290 -6.78 2.21 11.98
C CYS A 290 -5.99 2.82 10.83
N VAL A 291 -6.71 3.19 9.77
CA VAL A 291 -6.15 3.85 8.58
C VAL A 291 -6.87 5.16 8.31
N PRO A 292 -6.14 6.23 7.91
CA PRO A 292 -6.75 7.52 7.62
C PRO A 292 -7.64 7.44 6.38
N MET A 293 -8.86 7.97 6.48
CA MET A 293 -9.82 8.09 5.38
C MET A 293 -9.74 9.44 4.67
N GLU A 294 -9.17 10.44 5.33
CA GLU A 294 -9.04 11.80 4.83
C GLU A 294 -7.64 12.35 5.09
N SER A 295 -7.25 13.39 4.34
CA SER A 295 -6.06 14.16 4.65
C SER A 295 -6.19 14.86 6.00
N ILE A 296 -5.07 15.05 6.69
CA ILE A 296 -5.03 15.77 7.97
C ILE A 296 -5.55 17.20 7.77
N GLY A 297 -6.57 17.56 8.55
CA GLY A 297 -6.96 18.95 8.74
C GLY A 297 -6.36 19.55 10.01
N TRP A 298 -6.40 20.86 10.12
CA TRP A 298 -5.81 21.61 11.23
C TRP A 298 -6.88 22.48 11.89
N TRP A 299 -7.41 22.02 13.01
CA TRP A 299 -8.53 22.64 13.71
C TRP A 299 -8.05 23.74 14.65
N VAL A 300 -8.52 24.97 14.42
CA VAL A 300 -8.23 26.12 15.25
C VAL A 300 -9.12 26.09 16.49
N THR A 301 -8.50 26.11 17.67
CA THR A 301 -9.17 26.07 18.96
C THR A 301 -8.86 27.34 19.75
N GLY A 302 -9.88 27.97 20.33
CA GLY A 302 -9.70 29.11 21.23
C GLY A 302 -9.49 28.67 22.67
N GLN A 303 -8.51 29.28 23.35
CA GLN A 303 -8.34 29.20 24.80
C GLN A 303 -8.24 30.62 25.39
N ASN A 304 -8.16 30.70 26.73
CA ASN A 304 -8.16 31.97 27.45
C ASN A 304 -6.98 32.89 27.08
N ASP A 305 -5.85 32.34 26.65
CA ASP A 305 -4.63 33.06 26.33
C ASP A 305 -4.37 33.20 24.82
N GLY A 306 -5.26 32.69 23.97
CA GLY A 306 -5.23 32.89 22.52
C GLY A 306 -5.69 31.69 21.71
N LEU A 307 -5.23 31.63 20.45
CA LEU A 307 -5.57 30.56 19.51
C LEU A 307 -4.51 29.47 19.50
N TYR A 308 -4.98 28.25 19.37
CA TYR A 308 -4.20 27.02 19.26
C TYR A 308 -4.66 26.25 18.03
N ILE A 309 -3.88 25.26 17.63
CA ILE A 309 -4.25 24.39 16.52
C ILE A 309 -3.94 22.95 16.83
N ASN A 310 -4.78 22.04 16.36
CA ASN A 310 -4.54 20.62 16.52
C ASN A 310 -4.87 19.87 15.23
N GLU A 311 -4.01 18.92 14.90
CA GLU A 311 -4.20 18.03 13.76
C GLU A 311 -5.35 17.07 14.06
N ARG A 312 -6.22 16.81 13.09
CA ARG A 312 -7.17 15.70 13.17
C ARG A 312 -7.29 15.00 11.83
N ALA A 313 -7.66 13.73 11.85
CA ALA A 313 -8.06 13.00 10.67
C ALA A 313 -9.11 11.96 11.05
N LEU A 314 -10.15 11.83 10.21
CA LEU A 314 -11.05 10.69 10.25
C LEU A 314 -10.29 9.42 9.87
N ASN A 315 -10.37 8.42 10.72
CA ASN A 315 -9.77 7.11 10.50
C ASN A 315 -10.86 6.04 10.49
N ARG A 316 -10.64 5.00 9.69
CA ARG A 316 -11.38 3.75 9.71
C ARG A 316 -10.55 2.73 10.48
N CYS A 317 -11.12 2.15 11.51
CA CYS A 317 -10.55 1.06 12.28
C CYS A 317 -11.26 -0.25 11.93
N GLY A 318 -10.57 -1.36 12.11
CA GLY A 318 -11.12 -2.69 11.84
C GLY A 318 -10.13 -3.60 11.14
N ALA A 319 -10.64 -4.71 10.60
CA ALA A 319 -9.85 -5.54 9.70
C ALA A 319 -9.43 -4.75 8.44
N PRO A 320 -8.21 -4.95 7.93
CA PRO A 320 -7.82 -4.42 6.64
C PRO A 320 -8.65 -5.06 5.52
N LEU A 321 -8.71 -4.40 4.36
CA LEU A 321 -9.37 -4.97 3.19
C LEU A 321 -8.72 -6.29 2.77
N ALA A 322 -9.53 -7.23 2.30
CA ALA A 322 -9.07 -8.51 1.83
C ALA A 322 -8.05 -8.35 0.70
N PRO A 323 -6.93 -9.09 0.73
CA PRO A 323 -5.99 -9.06 -0.38
C PRO A 323 -6.68 -9.57 -1.64
N ILE A 324 -6.28 -9.04 -2.79
CA ILE A 324 -6.68 -9.61 -4.08
C ILE A 324 -5.95 -10.95 -4.23
N PRO A 325 -6.64 -12.08 -4.46
CA PRO A 325 -5.97 -13.34 -4.75
C PRO A 325 -5.06 -13.18 -5.97
N THR A 326 -3.82 -13.67 -5.89
CA THR A 326 -2.85 -13.58 -6.99
C THR A 326 -2.25 -14.93 -7.30
N GLU A 327 -2.17 -15.26 -8.57
CA GLU A 327 -1.30 -16.34 -9.05
C GLU A 327 0.10 -15.78 -9.32
N ILE A 328 1.13 -16.59 -9.07
CA ILE A 328 2.51 -16.26 -9.42
C ILE A 328 2.89 -17.06 -10.65
N TRP A 329 3.29 -16.37 -11.71
CA TRP A 329 3.68 -16.96 -12.99
C TRP A 329 5.16 -16.70 -13.28
N GLU A 330 5.92 -17.73 -13.66
CA GLU A 330 7.25 -17.58 -14.25
C GLU A 330 7.08 -17.14 -15.70
N ALA A 331 7.35 -15.86 -15.96
CA ALA A 331 7.32 -15.26 -17.29
C ALA A 331 8.72 -15.25 -17.90
N TYR A 332 8.78 -15.29 -19.22
CA TYR A 332 10.04 -15.42 -19.95
C TYR A 332 10.32 -14.21 -20.84
N GLY A 333 11.60 -13.84 -20.92
CA GLY A 333 12.13 -12.79 -21.79
C GLY A 333 13.02 -13.34 -22.88
N ASP A 334 14.02 -12.54 -23.26
CA ASP A 334 14.94 -12.84 -24.33
C ASP A 334 15.87 -14.02 -24.01
N ASP A 335 16.32 -14.68 -25.08
CA ASP A 335 17.35 -15.72 -25.05
C ASP A 335 18.75 -15.10 -25.15
N TYR A 336 19.59 -15.38 -24.15
CA TYR A 336 20.97 -14.93 -24.08
C TYR A 336 21.92 -16.06 -24.48
N PHE A 337 22.97 -15.69 -25.20
CA PHE A 337 24.01 -16.65 -25.58
C PHE A 337 24.76 -17.14 -24.33
N ILE A 338 24.98 -18.44 -24.23
CA ILE A 338 25.72 -19.05 -23.12
C ILE A 338 27.19 -19.18 -23.49
N VAL A 339 28.05 -18.78 -22.56
CA VAL A 339 29.49 -19.10 -22.56
C VAL A 339 29.74 -20.10 -21.43
N ASP A 340 30.10 -21.33 -21.78
CA ASP A 340 30.45 -22.35 -20.78
C ASP A 340 31.97 -22.33 -20.54
N CYS A 341 32.38 -21.79 -19.38
CA CYS A 341 33.78 -21.79 -18.98
C CYS A 341 34.09 -22.97 -18.03
N GLY A 342 33.08 -23.62 -17.45
CA GLY A 342 33.20 -24.76 -16.52
C GLY A 342 34.00 -24.48 -15.23
N ARG A 343 34.45 -23.24 -15.03
CA ARG A 343 35.18 -22.71 -13.86
C ARG A 343 35.10 -21.18 -13.87
N ASP A 344 35.51 -20.54 -12.78
CA ASP A 344 35.58 -19.08 -12.67
C ASP A 344 36.53 -18.47 -13.73
N TRP A 345 35.92 -17.86 -14.76
CA TRP A 345 36.61 -17.28 -15.91
C TRP A 345 37.46 -16.07 -15.56
N ARG A 346 37.21 -15.41 -14.42
CA ARG A 346 38.02 -14.28 -13.93
C ARG A 346 39.44 -14.68 -13.58
N LYS A 347 39.66 -15.95 -13.21
CA LYS A 347 40.98 -16.51 -12.88
C LYS A 347 41.76 -17.01 -14.09
N GLY A 348 41.10 -17.13 -15.25
CA GLY A 348 41.67 -17.64 -16.51
C GLY A 348 41.93 -16.56 -17.55
N ARG A 349 41.97 -15.28 -17.16
CA ARG A 349 42.30 -14.16 -18.05
C ARG A 349 43.76 -14.25 -18.51
N PRO A 350 44.09 -13.82 -19.74
CA PRO A 350 45.48 -13.60 -20.13
C PRO A 350 46.16 -12.73 -19.06
N GLY A 351 47.29 -13.19 -18.53
CA GLY A 351 48.08 -12.38 -17.61
C GLY A 351 48.61 -11.13 -18.32
N PRO A 352 48.99 -10.06 -17.59
CA PRO A 352 49.57 -8.88 -18.20
C PRO A 352 50.75 -9.32 -19.07
N HIS A 353 50.74 -8.89 -20.33
CA HIS A 353 51.88 -9.06 -21.20
C HIS A 353 52.98 -8.16 -20.66
N ASP A 354 54.13 -8.73 -20.29
CA ASP A 354 55.31 -7.91 -19.98
C ASP A 354 55.76 -7.25 -21.28
N ASP A 355 55.30 -6.03 -21.53
CA ASP A 355 55.94 -5.16 -22.49
C ASP A 355 57.34 -4.83 -21.98
N LYS A 356 58.33 -4.83 -22.88
CA LYS A 356 59.76 -4.64 -22.58
C LYS A 356 60.11 -3.31 -21.88
N ASP A 357 59.12 -2.45 -21.65
CA ASP A 357 59.23 -1.16 -20.96
C ASP A 357 58.63 -1.16 -19.53
N GLY A 358 58.19 -2.31 -19.00
CA GLY A 358 57.80 -2.44 -17.59
C GLY A 358 56.51 -1.70 -17.20
N ARG A 359 55.69 -1.29 -18.17
CA ARG A 359 54.32 -0.84 -17.92
C ARG A 359 53.41 -2.06 -17.85
N LYS A 360 52.83 -2.30 -16.68
CA LYS A 360 51.62 -3.09 -16.56
C LYS A 360 50.47 -2.26 -17.13
N ASP A 361 50.13 -2.50 -18.38
CA ASP A 361 48.79 -2.19 -18.84
C ASP A 361 47.88 -3.24 -18.22
N ASP A 362 47.23 -2.88 -17.10
CA ASP A 362 46.07 -3.62 -16.60
C ASP A 362 44.91 -3.39 -17.60
N ASP A 363 45.04 -3.89 -18.83
CA ASP A 363 43.93 -3.96 -19.77
C ASP A 363 43.02 -5.12 -19.34
N ASP A 364 42.30 -4.85 -18.26
CA ASP A 364 41.41 -5.74 -17.51
C ASP A 364 40.18 -6.20 -18.34
N THR A 365 40.24 -6.03 -19.66
CA THR A 365 39.13 -6.18 -20.60
C THR A 365 39.28 -7.37 -21.54
N GLN A 366 40.46 -8.01 -21.68
CA GLN A 366 40.63 -9.13 -22.62
C GLN A 366 39.83 -10.37 -22.17
N ALA A 367 39.05 -10.96 -23.09
CA ALA A 367 38.22 -12.11 -22.80
C ALA A 367 39.05 -13.40 -22.66
N ALA A 368 38.63 -14.31 -21.77
CA ALA A 368 39.21 -15.65 -21.66
C ALA A 368 38.85 -16.53 -22.88
N GLU A 369 39.63 -17.59 -23.14
CA GLU A 369 39.45 -18.48 -24.30
C GLU A 369 38.03 -19.08 -24.41
N CYS A 370 37.34 -19.33 -23.30
CA CYS A 370 35.96 -19.84 -23.33
C CYS A 370 34.97 -18.93 -24.09
N PHE A 371 35.28 -17.63 -24.23
CA PHE A 371 34.47 -16.66 -24.97
C PHE A 371 34.59 -16.75 -26.51
N ASP A 372 35.47 -17.59 -27.05
CA ASP A 372 35.64 -17.75 -28.51
C ASP A 372 34.32 -18.11 -29.22
N SER A 373 33.48 -18.91 -28.55
CA SER A 373 32.14 -19.28 -29.02
C SER A 373 31.21 -18.07 -29.17
N ALA A 374 31.25 -17.14 -28.22
CA ALA A 374 30.51 -15.88 -28.29
C ALA A 374 31.06 -14.96 -29.38
N GLY A 375 32.38 -14.91 -29.56
CA GLY A 375 33.00 -14.17 -30.67
C GLY A 375 32.58 -14.70 -32.05
N ALA A 376 32.54 -16.02 -32.23
CA ALA A 376 32.01 -16.63 -33.45
C ALA A 376 30.53 -16.29 -33.66
N TYR A 377 29.73 -16.29 -32.59
CA TYR A 377 28.32 -15.88 -32.64
C TYR A 377 28.14 -14.40 -33.05
N LEU A 378 28.88 -13.48 -32.44
CA LEU A 378 28.85 -12.05 -32.75
C LEU A 378 29.20 -11.78 -34.21
N ARG A 379 30.29 -12.38 -34.70
CA ARG A 379 30.71 -12.26 -36.10
C ARG A 379 29.68 -12.82 -37.08
N ARG A 380 29.07 -13.98 -36.78
CA ARG A 380 28.01 -14.57 -37.62
C ARG A 380 26.73 -13.73 -37.66
N THR A 381 26.40 -13.07 -36.55
CA THR A 381 25.19 -12.22 -36.45
C THR A 381 25.43 -10.77 -36.84
N GLY A 382 26.66 -10.40 -37.20
CA GLY A 382 27.02 -9.03 -37.56
C GLY A 382 26.95 -8.04 -36.38
N ARG A 383 26.96 -8.53 -35.14
CA ARG A 383 26.91 -7.71 -33.92
C ARG A 383 28.32 -7.40 -33.42
N SER A 384 28.55 -6.17 -32.96
CA SER A 384 29.83 -5.75 -32.37
C SER A 384 29.92 -6.03 -30.87
N SER A 385 28.79 -6.17 -30.18
CA SER A 385 28.71 -6.60 -28.78
C SER A 385 27.42 -7.37 -28.48
N ALA A 386 27.43 -8.15 -27.39
CA ALA A 386 26.25 -8.78 -26.82
C ALA A 386 26.41 -9.02 -25.32
N THR A 387 25.30 -9.02 -24.60
CA THR A 387 25.21 -9.56 -23.25
C THR A 387 25.14 -11.09 -23.33
N VAL A 388 25.94 -11.78 -22.52
CA VAL A 388 26.02 -13.24 -22.46
C VAL A 388 25.90 -13.72 -21.02
N VAL A 389 25.44 -14.96 -20.85
CA VAL A 389 25.43 -15.66 -19.57
C VAL A 389 26.63 -16.60 -19.52
N VAL A 390 27.49 -16.42 -18.53
CA VAL A 390 28.71 -17.19 -18.36
C VAL A 390 28.49 -18.24 -17.28
N LEU A 391 28.55 -19.52 -17.66
CA LEU A 391 28.47 -20.63 -16.72
C LEU A 391 29.85 -20.90 -16.13
N ASN A 392 29.95 -20.79 -14.80
CA ASN A 392 31.16 -21.15 -14.06
C ASN A 392 31.16 -22.63 -13.66
N GLU A 393 30.07 -23.35 -13.93
CA GLU A 393 29.88 -24.78 -13.66
C GLU A 393 29.04 -25.41 -14.78
N ARG A 394 29.04 -26.74 -14.90
CA ARG A 394 28.27 -27.42 -15.95
C ARG A 394 26.77 -27.33 -15.66
N ALA A 395 26.01 -26.83 -16.63
CA ALA A 395 24.55 -26.81 -16.60
C ALA A 395 23.92 -27.78 -17.61
N ARG A 396 22.68 -28.17 -17.35
CA ARG A 396 21.82 -28.97 -18.23
C ARG A 396 20.63 -28.13 -18.68
N VAL A 397 19.95 -28.60 -19.72
CA VAL A 397 18.67 -28.02 -20.14
C VAL A 397 17.67 -28.15 -18.99
N ASP A 398 16.82 -27.14 -18.83
CA ASP A 398 15.83 -26.92 -17.77
C ASP A 398 16.40 -26.55 -16.39
N ASP A 399 17.73 -26.44 -16.26
CA ASP A 399 18.32 -25.89 -15.05
C ASP A 399 18.01 -24.39 -14.90
N ARG A 400 17.70 -23.98 -13.66
CA ARG A 400 17.47 -22.58 -13.29
C ARG A 400 18.73 -21.99 -12.66
N LEU A 401 19.17 -20.87 -13.24
CA LEU A 401 20.29 -20.05 -12.79
C LEU A 401 19.73 -18.85 -12.04
N TYR A 402 19.87 -18.84 -10.72
CA TYR A 402 19.50 -17.72 -9.86
C TYR A 402 20.52 -17.55 -8.74
N ALA A 403 20.47 -16.43 -8.02
CA ALA A 403 21.40 -16.17 -6.93
C ALA A 403 21.25 -17.22 -5.82
N GLY A 404 22.33 -17.97 -5.54
CA GLY A 404 22.31 -19.07 -4.56
C GLY A 404 21.95 -20.44 -5.14
N SER A 405 21.65 -20.54 -6.45
CA SER A 405 21.50 -21.83 -7.12
C SER A 405 22.82 -22.62 -7.12
N TYR A 406 22.73 -23.94 -7.33
CA TYR A 406 23.88 -24.83 -7.35
C TYR A 406 24.80 -24.63 -8.58
N ILE A 407 24.36 -23.86 -9.57
CA ILE A 407 25.15 -23.51 -10.76
C ILE A 407 25.57 -22.06 -10.64
N SER A 408 26.84 -21.83 -10.34
CA SER A 408 27.39 -20.48 -10.38
C SER A 408 27.39 -19.93 -11.80
N TYR A 409 26.88 -18.71 -11.96
CA TYR A 409 26.90 -18.00 -13.23
C TYR A 409 27.27 -16.52 -13.03
N ASP A 410 27.76 -15.90 -14.09
CA ASP A 410 27.95 -14.45 -14.20
C ASP A 410 27.21 -13.94 -15.44
N VAL A 411 26.88 -12.65 -15.47
CA VAL A 411 26.44 -11.96 -16.69
C VAL A 411 27.58 -11.06 -17.16
N ALA A 412 27.90 -11.11 -18.45
CA ALA A 412 28.99 -10.33 -19.03
C ALA A 412 28.57 -9.64 -20.33
N GLU A 413 29.19 -8.51 -20.61
CA GLU A 413 29.18 -7.86 -21.91
C GLU A 413 30.43 -8.30 -22.70
N VAL A 414 30.22 -8.88 -23.88
CA VAL A 414 31.29 -9.31 -24.78
C VAL A 414 31.30 -8.40 -26.00
N ARG A 415 32.48 -7.93 -26.40
CA ARG A 415 32.68 -7.02 -27.53
C ARG A 415 33.78 -7.51 -28.46
N VAL A 416 33.55 -7.37 -29.76
CA VAL A 416 34.57 -7.55 -30.79
C VAL A 416 35.29 -6.22 -30.99
N ASN A 417 36.58 -6.20 -30.71
CA ASN A 417 37.45 -5.04 -30.87
C ASN A 417 37.79 -4.81 -32.36
N PRO A 418 38.24 -3.60 -32.76
CA PRO A 418 38.60 -3.30 -34.15
C PRO A 418 39.71 -4.19 -34.73
N ASP A 419 40.63 -4.65 -33.88
CA ASP A 419 41.71 -5.60 -34.20
C ASP A 419 41.23 -7.07 -34.28
N LYS A 420 39.92 -7.31 -34.14
CA LYS A 420 39.23 -8.61 -34.11
C LYS A 420 39.45 -9.43 -32.84
N THR A 421 40.13 -8.91 -31.82
CA THR A 421 40.20 -9.53 -30.49
C THR A 421 38.86 -9.40 -29.75
N LEU A 422 38.68 -10.16 -28.67
CA LEU A 422 37.49 -10.12 -27.83
C LEU A 422 37.80 -9.46 -26.49
N SER A 423 36.92 -8.56 -26.09
CA SER A 423 36.86 -8.06 -24.72
C SER A 423 35.62 -8.57 -24.00
N ALA A 424 35.74 -8.87 -22.70
CA ALA A 424 34.64 -9.33 -21.87
C ALA A 424 34.67 -8.63 -20.51
N ARG A 425 33.55 -8.00 -20.15
CA ARG A 425 33.40 -7.28 -18.89
C ARG A 425 32.23 -7.85 -18.10
N ARG A 426 32.46 -8.23 -16.85
CA ARG A 426 31.38 -8.65 -15.94
C ARG A 426 30.43 -7.48 -15.70
N LEU A 427 29.14 -7.75 -15.70
CA LEU A 427 28.12 -6.81 -15.26
C LEU A 427 27.85 -7.05 -13.78
N ASP A 428 28.17 -6.07 -12.93
CA ASP A 428 27.95 -6.17 -11.48
C ASP A 428 26.46 -6.15 -11.11
N TYR A 429 25.64 -5.59 -12.01
CA TYR A 429 24.20 -5.63 -11.93
C TYR A 429 23.63 -5.94 -13.31
N TYR A 430 22.74 -6.92 -13.37
CA TYR A 430 21.93 -7.20 -14.54
C TYR A 430 20.48 -7.35 -14.09
N ASP A 431 19.61 -6.61 -14.76
CA ASP A 431 18.17 -6.65 -14.55
C ASP A 431 17.52 -7.08 -15.88
N PRO A 432 16.80 -8.21 -15.92
CA PRO A 432 16.03 -8.62 -17.09
C PRO A 432 14.79 -7.71 -17.28
N SER A 433 15.03 -6.40 -17.40
CA SER A 433 14.03 -5.40 -17.72
C SER A 433 13.49 -5.67 -19.13
N GLY A 434 12.21 -6.02 -19.23
CA GLY A 434 11.58 -6.41 -20.49
C GLY A 434 10.70 -7.66 -20.39
N ILE A 435 10.80 -8.42 -19.31
CA ILE A 435 9.87 -9.51 -19.01
C ILE A 435 8.55 -8.90 -18.54
N TYR A 436 7.47 -9.21 -19.25
CA TYR A 436 6.18 -8.61 -19.00
C TYR A 436 5.04 -9.60 -19.23
N MET A 437 4.08 -9.57 -18.31
CA MET A 437 2.77 -10.20 -18.48
C MET A 437 1.69 -9.13 -18.31
N SER A 438 0.68 -9.16 -19.18
CA SER A 438 -0.39 -8.17 -19.14
C SER A 438 -1.16 -8.25 -17.83
N ARG A 439 -1.38 -7.09 -17.19
CA ARG A 439 -2.11 -6.94 -15.92
C ARG A 439 -1.47 -7.63 -14.72
N CYS A 440 -0.21 -8.03 -14.81
CA CYS A 440 0.56 -8.58 -13.70
C CYS A 440 1.63 -7.58 -13.23
N LEU A 441 2.08 -7.75 -11.99
CA LEU A 441 3.17 -6.99 -11.39
C LEU A 441 4.44 -7.84 -11.30
N THR A 442 5.58 -7.26 -11.63
CA THR A 442 6.88 -7.91 -11.47
C THR A 442 7.19 -8.11 -9.98
N LEU A 443 7.57 -9.33 -9.57
CA LEU A 443 7.84 -9.66 -8.16
C LEU A 443 9.29 -9.35 -7.76
N ASP A 444 9.64 -8.06 -7.71
CA ASP A 444 11.02 -7.62 -7.50
C ASP A 444 11.61 -7.97 -6.12
N SER A 445 10.75 -8.07 -5.10
CA SER A 445 11.10 -8.41 -3.71
C SER A 445 10.82 -9.87 -3.36
N GLY A 446 10.76 -10.75 -4.36
CA GLY A 446 10.58 -12.18 -4.16
C GLY A 446 11.82 -12.89 -3.60
N PRO A 447 11.73 -14.21 -3.36
CA PRO A 447 12.91 -15.02 -3.04
C PRO A 447 13.90 -15.01 -4.21
N SER A 448 15.15 -15.45 -4.02
CA SER A 448 16.17 -15.32 -5.06
C SER A 448 15.84 -16.09 -6.33
N GLU A 449 15.05 -17.16 -6.23
CA GLU A 449 14.48 -17.93 -7.32
C GLU A 449 13.53 -17.13 -8.21
N SER A 450 13.03 -15.97 -7.76
CA SER A 450 12.01 -15.19 -8.48
C SER A 450 12.51 -14.60 -9.78
N LYS A 451 13.82 -14.57 -10.01
CA LYS A 451 14.41 -14.06 -11.24
C LYS A 451 15.72 -14.76 -11.55
N GLY A 452 16.00 -14.90 -12.84
CA GLY A 452 17.21 -15.58 -13.28
C GLY A 452 17.15 -15.97 -14.74
N PHE A 453 17.80 -17.08 -15.04
CA PHE A 453 17.75 -17.69 -16.37
C PHE A 453 17.37 -19.15 -16.27
N VAL A 454 16.65 -19.66 -17.26
CA VAL A 454 16.47 -21.09 -17.47
C VAL A 454 17.26 -21.52 -18.70
N ILE A 455 18.01 -22.62 -18.59
CA ILE A 455 18.75 -23.16 -19.72
C ILE A 455 17.75 -23.82 -20.67
N VAL A 456 17.61 -23.28 -21.87
CA VAL A 456 16.73 -23.84 -22.91
C VAL A 456 17.56 -24.33 -24.08
N ARG A 457 17.00 -25.26 -24.85
CA ARG A 457 17.60 -25.69 -26.12
C ARG A 457 16.78 -25.16 -27.28
N SER A 458 17.42 -24.37 -28.15
CA SER A 458 16.79 -23.82 -29.35
C SER A 458 17.76 -23.88 -30.53
N MET A 459 17.25 -24.33 -31.69
CA MET A 459 18.04 -24.51 -32.91
C MET A 459 19.33 -25.33 -32.72
N GLY A 460 19.28 -26.34 -31.85
CA GLY A 460 20.41 -27.24 -31.58
C GLY A 460 21.47 -26.72 -30.60
N ILE A 461 21.37 -25.47 -30.14
CA ILE A 461 22.30 -24.82 -29.20
C ILE A 461 21.58 -24.50 -27.88
N SER A 462 22.30 -24.49 -26.77
CA SER A 462 21.79 -24.06 -25.46
C SER A 462 21.79 -22.54 -25.33
N TRP A 463 20.71 -21.98 -24.81
CA TRP A 463 20.53 -20.57 -24.52
C TRP A 463 20.13 -20.38 -23.06
N ALA A 464 20.43 -19.22 -22.51
CA ALA A 464 19.96 -18.81 -21.19
C ALA A 464 18.77 -17.88 -21.40
N ARG A 465 17.55 -18.39 -21.18
CA ARG A 465 16.32 -17.60 -21.31
C ARG A 465 16.09 -16.85 -20.01
N ALA A 466 16.05 -15.52 -20.05
CA ALA A 466 15.74 -14.76 -18.85
C ALA A 466 14.31 -15.07 -18.38
N TYR A 467 14.11 -15.19 -17.08
CA TYR A 467 12.78 -15.33 -16.48
C TYR A 467 12.62 -14.40 -15.28
N HIS A 468 11.36 -14.05 -15.01
CA HIS A 468 10.96 -13.32 -13.82
C HIS A 468 9.57 -13.78 -13.37
N TRP A 469 9.37 -13.88 -12.05
CA TRP A 469 8.06 -14.15 -11.49
C TRP A 469 7.18 -12.90 -11.56
N MET A 470 5.94 -13.12 -12.00
CA MET A 470 4.91 -12.10 -12.19
C MET A 470 3.72 -12.45 -11.29
N SER A 471 3.31 -11.53 -10.44
CA SER A 471 2.10 -11.64 -9.62
C SER A 471 0.90 -11.14 -10.42
N CYS A 472 -0.01 -12.04 -10.74
CA CYS A 472 -1.18 -11.79 -11.57
C CYS A 472 -2.46 -11.88 -10.71
N PRO A 473 -3.23 -10.79 -10.54
CA PRO A 473 -4.48 -10.82 -9.79
C PRO A 473 -5.53 -11.70 -10.47
N VAL A 474 -6.26 -12.47 -9.66
CA VAL A 474 -7.36 -13.33 -10.08
C VAL A 474 -8.67 -12.75 -9.56
N TYR A 475 -9.67 -12.66 -10.44
CA TYR A 475 -11.02 -12.15 -10.15
C TYR A 475 -12.09 -13.02 -10.76
#